data_AF-A0A0C2NC69-F1
#
_entry.id   AF-A0A0C2NC69-F1
#
_cell.length_a   1.000
_cell.length_b   1.000
_cell.length_c   1.000
_cell.angle_alpha   90.00
_cell.angle_beta   90.00
_cell.angle_gamma   90.00
#
_symmetry.space_group_name_H-M   'P 1'
#
loop_
_entity.id
_entity.type
_entity.pdbx_description
1 polymer ?
#
loop_
_entity_poly.entity_id
_entity_poly.type
_entity_poly.pdbx_seq_one_letter_code
_entity_poly.pdbx_strand_id
1 'polypeptide(L)'
;MSFLAYICLLAFLFPLSTSTACALDFADGDGEGRVKLMNNENIPVTIHGEWTHCTRPPPPNSQVCTSVGTPTLHQKKLWYTSVSNINPALSNKFWIHECGEHRGPTEDGAQFKARVLTSCTAFEGYIGKIVCRIDAKNSRNIVNLMVLYHGPSPHIVKPTCNSDFPFFTSFDLQIMTNRQMTHKFDLNTNTYTRKDPGASPPSTTCYTCKK
;
A
#
# COMPACT_ATOMS: atom_id res chain seq x y z
N MET A 1 -45.96 -9.13 4.76
CA MET A 1 -45.21 -7.92 4.31
C MET A 1 -44.05 -7.52 5.24
N SER A 2 -43.96 -8.06 6.47
CA SER A 2 -42.91 -7.70 7.44
C SER A 2 -41.52 -8.31 7.18
N PHE A 3 -41.40 -9.32 6.32
CA PHE A 3 -40.12 -9.99 6.00
C PHE A 3 -39.24 -9.19 5.03
N LEU A 4 -39.83 -8.44 4.09
CA LEU A 4 -39.08 -7.63 3.12
C LEU A 4 -38.38 -6.43 3.80
N ALA A 5 -39.02 -5.83 4.81
CA ALA A 5 -38.44 -4.70 5.55
C ALA A 5 -37.16 -5.10 6.32
N TYR A 6 -37.11 -6.30 6.90
CA TYR A 6 -35.93 -6.80 7.60
C TYR A 6 -34.75 -7.14 6.67
N ILE A 7 -35.03 -7.69 5.47
CA ILE A 7 -33.97 -7.97 4.48
C ILE A 7 -33.37 -6.67 3.94
N CYS A 8 -34.20 -5.66 3.69
CA CYS A 8 -33.72 -4.33 3.31
C CYS A 8 -32.90 -3.68 4.43
N LEU A 9 -33.32 -3.77 5.70
CA LEU A 9 -32.56 -3.21 6.82
C LEU A 9 -31.22 -3.93 7.06
N LEU A 10 -31.18 -5.26 6.90
CA LEU A 10 -29.91 -6.01 6.96
C LEU A 10 -28.97 -5.57 5.83
N ALA A 11 -29.45 -5.46 4.58
CA ALA A 11 -28.62 -5.04 3.45
C ALA A 11 -28.03 -3.63 3.62
N PHE A 12 -28.70 -2.74 4.37
CA PHE A 12 -28.17 -1.41 4.73
C PHE A 12 -27.17 -1.42 5.89
N LEU A 13 -27.15 -2.47 6.72
CA LEU A 13 -26.19 -2.62 7.82
C LEU A 13 -24.87 -3.28 7.38
N PHE A 14 -24.81 -3.88 6.19
CA PHE A 14 -23.66 -4.65 5.71
C PHE A 14 -22.53 -3.92 4.95
N PRO A 15 -22.62 -2.64 4.49
CA PRO A 15 -21.45 -1.94 3.96
C PRO A 15 -20.77 -1.04 5.00
N LEU A 16 -21.10 -1.18 6.29
CA LEU A 16 -20.33 -0.54 7.35
C LEU A 16 -19.16 -1.45 7.73
N SER A 17 -17.93 -0.95 7.52
CA SER A 17 -16.75 -1.22 8.36
C SER A 17 -15.50 -1.82 7.70
N THR A 18 -15.33 -1.79 6.39
CA THR A 18 -13.97 -2.03 5.86
C THR A 18 -13.65 -1.11 4.68
N SER A 19 -13.24 0.11 4.98
CA SER A 19 -12.62 0.99 3.98
C SER A 19 -11.34 0.32 3.47
N THR A 20 -11.26 0.08 2.16
CA THR A 20 -10.05 -0.48 1.54
C THR A 20 -8.81 0.28 1.98
N ALA A 21 -7.75 -0.43 2.36
CA ALA A 21 -6.49 0.14 2.81
C ALA A 21 -5.32 -0.46 2.04
N CYS A 22 -4.63 0.34 1.25
CA CYS A 22 -3.48 -0.10 0.47
C CYS A 22 -2.19 0.50 1.03
N ALA A 23 -1.26 -0.36 1.42
CA ALA A 23 0.08 0.02 1.83
C ALA A 23 1.02 -0.03 0.62
N LEU A 24 1.84 1.00 0.46
CA LEU A 24 2.81 1.15 -0.63
C LEU A 24 4.20 1.35 -0.03
N ASP A 25 5.17 0.57 -0.51
CA ASP A 25 6.59 0.79 -0.25
C ASP A 25 7.18 1.68 -1.35
N PHE A 26 8.14 2.52 -0.99
CA PHE A 26 8.92 3.33 -1.92
C PHE A 26 10.38 2.90 -1.85
N ALA A 27 11.02 2.78 -3.02
CA ALA A 27 12.46 2.54 -3.10
C ALA A 27 13.22 3.69 -2.43
N ASP A 28 14.39 3.42 -1.86
CA ASP A 28 15.28 4.44 -1.32
C ASP A 28 16.72 3.94 -1.42
N GLY A 29 17.52 4.57 -2.31
CA GLY A 29 18.92 4.17 -2.54
C GLY A 29 19.82 4.39 -1.32
N ASP A 30 19.50 5.39 -0.50
CA ASP A 30 20.19 5.71 0.75
C ASP A 30 19.57 4.99 1.96
N GLY A 31 18.47 4.25 1.74
CA GLY A 31 17.80 3.46 2.76
C GLY A 31 18.51 2.13 3.04
N GLU A 32 17.82 1.22 3.74
CA GLU A 32 18.34 -0.10 4.06
C GLU A 32 17.31 -1.20 3.77
N GLY A 33 17.79 -2.44 3.67
CA GLY A 33 16.94 -3.61 3.46
C GLY A 33 16.07 -3.51 2.21
N ARG A 34 14.76 -3.73 2.36
CA ARG A 34 13.80 -3.87 1.26
C ARG A 34 13.74 -2.63 0.36
N VAL A 35 13.71 -1.43 0.93
CA VAL A 35 13.59 -0.19 0.13
C VAL A 35 14.85 0.07 -0.70
N LYS A 36 16.04 -0.28 -0.20
CA LYS A 36 17.28 -0.25 -0.97
C LYS A 36 17.32 -1.32 -2.05
N LEU A 37 16.86 -2.53 -1.73
CA LEU A 37 16.75 -3.61 -2.69
C LEU A 37 15.81 -3.25 -3.85
N MET A 38 14.66 -2.64 -3.55
CA MET A 38 13.73 -2.13 -4.57
C MET A 38 14.38 -1.08 -5.47
N ASN A 39 15.19 -0.17 -4.90
CA ASN A 39 15.94 0.82 -5.68
C ASN A 39 16.90 0.13 -6.68
N ASN A 40 17.67 -0.85 -6.22
CA ASN A 40 18.61 -1.60 -7.06
C ASN A 40 17.90 -2.38 -8.18
N GLU A 41 16.67 -2.83 -7.93
CA GLU A 41 15.83 -3.53 -8.89
C GLU A 41 15.05 -2.59 -9.83
N ASN A 42 15.23 -1.27 -9.71
CA ASN A 42 14.51 -0.24 -10.46
C ASN A 42 12.98 -0.28 -10.26
N ILE A 43 12.54 -0.49 -9.02
CA ILE A 43 11.13 -0.54 -8.63
C ILE A 43 10.85 0.67 -7.72
N PRO A 44 10.42 1.83 -8.26
CA PRO A 44 10.30 3.06 -7.47
C PRO A 44 9.25 2.95 -6.37
N VAL A 45 8.15 2.28 -6.65
CA VAL A 45 7.05 2.06 -5.71
C VAL A 45 6.42 0.71 -6.01
N THR A 46 5.93 0.05 -4.97
CA THR A 46 5.27 -1.24 -5.09
C THR A 46 4.24 -1.42 -3.98
N ILE A 47 3.30 -2.33 -4.17
CA ILE A 47 2.40 -2.75 -3.11
C ILE A 47 3.24 -3.33 -1.97
N HIS A 48 3.02 -2.85 -0.76
CA HIS A 48 3.47 -3.53 0.45
C HIS A 48 2.46 -4.62 0.80
N GLY A 49 1.19 -4.22 0.94
CA GLY A 49 0.07 -5.09 1.24
C GLY A 49 -1.28 -4.39 1.14
N GLU A 50 -2.34 -5.16 1.30
CA GLU A 50 -3.72 -4.70 1.43
C GLU A 50 -4.14 -4.96 2.87
N TRP A 51 -4.41 -3.91 3.65
CA TRP A 51 -4.52 -3.95 5.12
C TRP A 51 -5.94 -3.66 5.61
N THR A 52 -6.94 -4.01 4.82
CA THR A 52 -8.35 -3.75 5.16
C THR A 52 -8.85 -4.62 6.29
N HIS A 53 -8.36 -5.85 6.35
CA HIS A 53 -8.76 -6.80 7.37
C HIS A 53 -7.76 -6.80 8.52
N CYS A 54 -8.29 -6.89 9.74
CA CYS A 54 -7.48 -7.04 10.93
C CYS A 54 -6.67 -8.33 10.89
N THR A 55 -5.54 -8.32 11.59
CA THR A 55 -4.64 -9.45 11.70
C THR A 55 -5.32 -10.70 12.24
N ARG A 56 -5.26 -11.77 11.44
CA ARG A 56 -5.77 -13.09 11.79
C ARG A 56 -4.79 -14.17 11.31
N PRO A 57 -3.65 -14.30 12.03
CA PRO A 57 -2.62 -15.26 11.67
C PRO A 57 -3.26 -16.66 11.59
N PRO A 58 -3.03 -17.40 10.50
CA PRO A 58 -3.60 -18.72 10.37
C PRO A 58 -2.97 -19.64 11.44
N PRO A 59 -3.68 -20.70 11.87
CA PRO A 59 -3.14 -21.65 12.82
C PRO A 59 -1.78 -22.21 12.37
N PRO A 60 -0.89 -22.59 13.30
CA PRO A 60 0.33 -23.31 12.95
C PRO A 60 0.03 -24.50 12.03
N ASN A 61 0.78 -24.64 10.93
CA ASN A 61 0.62 -25.65 9.85
C ASN A 61 -0.54 -25.43 8.86
N SER A 62 -1.30 -24.35 8.97
CA SER A 62 -2.33 -24.01 8.00
C SER A 62 -1.75 -23.84 6.59
N GLN A 63 -2.44 -24.40 5.60
CA GLN A 63 -2.12 -24.27 4.18
C GLN A 63 -2.89 -23.14 3.49
N VAL A 64 -3.69 -22.36 4.24
CA VAL A 64 -4.59 -21.35 3.66
C VAL A 64 -3.84 -20.34 2.79
N CYS A 65 -2.62 -19.94 3.19
CA CYS A 65 -1.81 -18.97 2.45
C CYS A 65 -0.77 -19.59 1.51
N THR A 66 -0.67 -20.91 1.39
CA THR A 66 0.35 -21.51 0.50
C THR A 66 -0.04 -21.41 -0.97
N SER A 67 -1.32 -21.17 -1.28
CA SER A 67 -1.85 -20.98 -2.63
C SER A 67 -1.56 -19.60 -3.26
N VAL A 68 -0.89 -18.67 -2.55
CA VAL A 68 -0.49 -17.36 -3.12
C VAL A 68 0.42 -17.52 -4.36
N GLY A 69 1.10 -18.66 -4.49
CA GLY A 69 1.90 -19.02 -5.67
C GLY A 69 3.12 -18.12 -5.89
N THR A 70 3.91 -18.41 -6.92
CA THR A 70 5.09 -17.61 -7.28
C THR A 70 4.66 -16.38 -8.11
N PRO A 71 5.25 -15.19 -7.90
CA PRO A 71 5.02 -14.02 -8.75
C PRO A 71 5.45 -14.27 -10.20
N THR A 72 4.64 -13.81 -11.16
CA THR A 72 5.12 -13.57 -12.53
C THR A 72 6.06 -12.35 -12.57
N LEU A 73 6.83 -12.18 -13.63
CA LEU A 73 7.67 -10.98 -13.81
C LEU A 73 6.85 -9.68 -13.82
N HIS A 74 5.64 -9.71 -14.37
CA HIS A 74 4.74 -8.56 -14.34
C HIS A 74 4.26 -8.28 -12.91
N GLN A 75 3.81 -9.32 -12.18
CA GLN A 75 3.38 -9.16 -10.78
C GLN A 75 4.51 -8.69 -9.86
N LYS A 76 5.76 -9.11 -10.12
CA LYS A 76 6.95 -8.64 -9.38
C LYS A 76 7.07 -7.11 -9.42
N LYS A 77 6.70 -6.46 -10.53
CA LYS A 77 6.75 -4.99 -10.65
C LYS A 77 5.64 -4.30 -9.85
N LEU A 78 4.47 -4.95 -9.73
CA LEU A 78 3.32 -4.41 -9.00
C LEU A 78 3.44 -4.63 -7.50
N TRP A 79 3.77 -5.86 -7.09
CA TRP A 79 3.89 -6.28 -5.69
C TRP A 79 5.20 -7.05 -5.49
N TYR A 80 6.26 -6.30 -5.25
CA TYR A 80 7.61 -6.83 -5.18
C TYR A 80 7.77 -7.79 -4.01
N THR A 81 8.44 -8.91 -4.28
CA THR A 81 8.74 -9.93 -3.29
C THR A 81 10.07 -10.59 -3.62
N SER A 82 10.79 -10.97 -2.58
CA SER A 82 12.16 -11.44 -2.64
C SER A 82 12.41 -12.46 -1.53
N VAL A 83 13.52 -13.22 -1.63
CA VAL A 83 13.89 -14.21 -0.60
C VAL A 83 14.13 -13.55 0.76
N SER A 84 14.69 -12.34 0.76
CA SER A 84 14.93 -11.52 1.94
C SER A 84 15.08 -10.04 1.55
N ASN A 85 15.26 -9.18 2.56
CA ASN A 85 15.48 -7.75 2.37
C ASN A 85 16.82 -7.39 1.71
N ILE A 86 17.68 -8.38 1.40
CA ILE A 86 18.99 -8.17 0.77
C ILE A 86 19.22 -9.08 -0.45
N ASN A 87 18.38 -10.09 -0.67
CA ASN A 87 18.52 -11.03 -1.78
C ASN A 87 17.35 -10.83 -2.76
N PRO A 88 17.61 -10.34 -3.99
CA PRO A 88 16.56 -10.02 -4.98
C PRO A 88 15.93 -11.25 -5.64
N ALA A 89 16.43 -12.46 -5.36
CA ALA A 89 15.86 -13.69 -5.89
C ALA A 89 14.36 -13.77 -5.58
N LEU A 90 13.57 -14.15 -6.57
CA LEU A 90 12.12 -14.24 -6.45
C LEU A 90 11.72 -15.27 -5.38
N SER A 91 10.77 -14.88 -4.53
CA SER A 91 10.16 -15.74 -3.52
C SER A 91 8.73 -15.30 -3.29
N ASN A 92 7.86 -16.19 -2.81
CA ASN A 92 6.51 -15.86 -2.37
C ASN A 92 6.39 -15.70 -0.84
N LYS A 93 7.50 -15.81 -0.09
CA LYS A 93 7.52 -15.74 1.37
C LYS A 93 6.88 -14.45 1.91
N PHE A 94 7.18 -13.31 1.31
CA PHE A 94 6.58 -12.04 1.71
C PHE A 94 5.07 -12.03 1.48
N TRP A 95 4.60 -12.51 0.32
CA TRP A 95 3.16 -12.59 0.06
C TRP A 95 2.42 -13.59 0.96
N ILE A 96 3.07 -14.69 1.35
CA ILE A 96 2.52 -15.64 2.34
C ILE A 96 2.39 -14.96 3.70
N HIS A 97 3.38 -14.16 4.10
CA HIS A 97 3.32 -13.36 5.32
C HIS A 97 2.16 -12.37 5.28
N GLU A 98 2.06 -11.55 4.23
CA GLU A 98 0.95 -10.61 4.06
C GLU A 98 -0.42 -11.30 4.05
N CYS A 99 -0.52 -12.49 3.44
CA CYS A 99 -1.75 -13.29 3.50
C CYS A 99 -2.08 -13.71 4.93
N GLY A 100 -1.08 -14.18 5.69
CA GLY A 100 -1.28 -14.59 7.06
C GLY A 100 -1.77 -13.44 7.94
N GLU A 101 -1.25 -12.24 7.69
CA GLU A 101 -1.52 -11.06 8.50
C GLU A 101 -2.75 -10.26 8.02
N HIS A 102 -3.19 -10.35 6.77
CA HIS A 102 -4.18 -9.39 6.24
C HIS A 102 -5.29 -9.98 5.37
N ARG A 103 -5.37 -11.31 5.23
CA ARG A 103 -6.45 -11.95 4.47
C ARG A 103 -7.82 -11.73 5.10
N GLY A 104 -8.85 -11.77 4.26
CA GLY A 104 -10.23 -11.85 4.70
C GLY A 104 -10.53 -13.18 5.44
N PRO A 105 -11.59 -13.25 6.27
CA PRO A 105 -11.87 -14.41 7.11
C PRO A 105 -11.95 -15.75 6.36
N THR A 106 -12.56 -15.74 5.17
CA THR A 106 -12.78 -16.93 4.33
C THR A 106 -11.85 -16.99 3.13
N GLU A 107 -10.87 -16.09 3.08
CA GLU A 107 -10.01 -15.92 1.92
C GLU A 107 -8.81 -16.88 1.99
N ASP A 108 -8.58 -17.60 0.90
CA ASP A 108 -7.33 -18.35 0.68
C ASP A 108 -6.24 -17.47 0.04
N GLY A 109 -5.03 -18.01 -0.11
CA GLY A 109 -3.89 -17.30 -0.67
C GLY A 109 -4.09 -16.81 -2.12
N ALA A 110 -4.78 -17.58 -2.96
CA ALA A 110 -5.02 -17.22 -4.35
C ALA A 110 -6.04 -16.08 -4.44
N GLN A 111 -7.11 -16.16 -3.65
CA GLN A 111 -8.13 -15.12 -3.52
C GLN A 111 -7.52 -13.82 -2.96
N PHE A 112 -6.72 -13.93 -1.90
CA PHE A 112 -5.98 -12.81 -1.28
C PHE A 112 -5.11 -12.09 -2.29
N LYS A 113 -4.29 -12.86 -3.02
CA LYS A 113 -3.42 -12.29 -4.05
C LYS A 113 -4.22 -11.57 -5.14
N ALA A 114 -5.29 -12.19 -5.63
CA ALA A 114 -6.14 -11.59 -6.66
C ALA A 114 -6.77 -10.28 -6.17
N ARG A 115 -7.25 -10.24 -4.92
CA ARG A 115 -7.83 -9.05 -4.32
C ARG A 115 -6.80 -7.94 -4.15
N VAL A 116 -5.62 -8.22 -3.60
CA VAL A 116 -4.55 -7.22 -3.41
C VAL A 116 -4.16 -6.59 -4.75
N LEU A 117 -3.90 -7.40 -5.78
CA LEU A 117 -3.56 -6.90 -7.11
C LEU A 117 -4.71 -6.11 -7.74
N THR A 118 -5.95 -6.50 -7.52
CA THR A 118 -7.12 -5.78 -8.05
C THR A 118 -7.32 -4.43 -7.36
N SER A 119 -7.20 -4.40 -6.03
CA SER A 119 -7.53 -3.23 -5.21
C SER A 119 -6.39 -2.22 -5.12
N CYS A 120 -5.12 -2.66 -5.09
CA CYS A 120 -3.98 -1.80 -4.78
C CYS A 120 -3.08 -1.45 -5.96
N THR A 121 -3.28 -2.02 -7.15
CA THR A 121 -2.47 -1.68 -8.32
C THR A 121 -2.73 -0.25 -8.83
N ALA A 122 -3.98 0.23 -8.74
CA ALA A 122 -4.33 1.61 -9.06
C ALA A 122 -5.29 2.14 -8.00
N PHE A 123 -4.73 2.71 -6.93
CA PHE A 123 -5.51 3.07 -5.75
C PHE A 123 -5.46 4.56 -5.48
N GLU A 124 -6.63 5.15 -5.26
CA GLU A 124 -6.81 6.51 -4.75
C GLU A 124 -7.35 6.45 -3.32
N GLY A 125 -6.72 7.19 -2.41
CA GLY A 125 -7.18 7.26 -1.03
C GLY A 125 -6.56 8.40 -0.23
N TYR A 126 -7.00 8.50 1.01
CA TYR A 126 -6.51 9.43 2.02
C TYR A 126 -5.37 8.80 2.79
N ILE A 127 -4.34 9.57 3.11
CA ILE A 127 -3.23 9.09 3.94
C ILE A 127 -3.75 8.80 5.34
N GLY A 128 -3.45 7.61 5.88
CA GLY A 128 -3.63 7.34 7.30
C GLY A 128 -2.33 6.99 8.04
N LYS A 129 -1.28 6.53 7.33
CA LYS A 129 0.04 6.27 7.93
C LYS A 129 1.16 6.59 6.94
N ILE A 130 2.26 7.13 7.47
CA ILE A 130 3.51 7.34 6.74
C ILE A 130 4.66 6.88 7.64
N VAL A 131 5.61 6.12 7.09
CA VAL A 131 6.89 5.78 7.72
C VAL A 131 8.00 6.40 6.89
N CYS A 132 8.94 7.07 7.55
CA CYS A 132 10.00 7.82 6.90
C CYS A 132 11.40 7.41 7.39
N ARG A 133 12.40 7.66 6.56
CA ARG A 133 13.77 7.95 6.98
C ARG A 133 13.94 9.47 7.04
N ILE A 134 14.68 9.97 8.03
CA ILE A 134 14.99 11.40 8.15
C ILE A 134 16.26 11.71 7.35
N ASP A 135 16.15 12.63 6.38
CA ASP A 135 17.29 13.21 5.67
C ASP A 135 17.60 14.59 6.26
N ALA A 136 18.36 14.59 7.35
CA ALA A 136 18.70 15.81 8.10
C ALA A 136 19.53 16.79 7.26
N LYS A 137 20.34 16.30 6.32
CA LYS A 137 21.19 17.14 5.46
C LYS A 137 20.35 18.06 4.60
N ASN A 138 19.23 17.56 4.08
CA ASN A 138 18.32 18.33 3.23
C ASN A 138 17.08 18.83 3.98
N SER A 139 16.98 18.56 5.29
CA SER A 139 15.80 18.86 6.12
C SER A 139 14.50 18.31 5.54
N ARG A 140 14.49 17.01 5.18
CA ARG A 140 13.35 16.32 4.57
C ARG A 140 13.07 14.99 5.25
N ASN A 141 11.80 14.57 5.20
CA ASN A 141 11.41 13.18 5.45
C ASN A 141 11.36 12.44 4.11
N ILE A 142 12.07 11.33 4.00
CA ILE A 142 11.98 10.41 2.86
C ILE A 142 10.98 9.30 3.20
N VAL A 143 9.85 9.28 2.53
CA VAL A 143 8.76 8.33 2.74
C VAL A 143 9.16 6.97 2.21
N ASN A 144 9.23 5.99 3.10
CA ASN A 144 9.55 4.60 2.78
C ASN A 144 8.30 3.72 2.68
N LEU A 145 7.28 4.02 3.49
CA LEU A 145 5.98 3.34 3.44
C LEU A 145 4.85 4.36 3.63
N MET A 146 3.77 4.18 2.88
CA MET A 146 2.54 4.96 3.04
C MET A 146 1.33 4.03 2.99
N VAL A 147 0.35 4.28 3.87
CA VAL A 147 -0.94 3.58 3.84
C VAL A 147 -2.03 4.58 3.46
N LEU A 148 -2.74 4.24 2.38
CA LEU A 148 -3.87 4.97 1.87
C LEU A 148 -5.17 4.24 2.21
N TYR A 149 -6.17 4.97 2.70
CA TYR A 149 -7.50 4.47 3.00
C TYR A 149 -8.51 5.06 2.02
N HIS A 150 -9.52 4.29 1.63
CA HIS A 150 -10.59 4.80 0.77
C HIS A 150 -11.36 5.96 1.43
N GLY A 151 -11.57 5.91 2.74
CA GLY A 151 -12.18 6.98 3.55
C GLY A 151 -11.16 7.90 4.23
N PRO A 152 -11.57 9.12 4.62
CA PRO A 152 -10.70 10.04 5.33
C PRO A 152 -10.28 9.46 6.68
N SER A 153 -8.97 9.48 6.95
CA SER A 153 -8.45 9.07 8.24
C SER A 153 -8.60 10.22 9.27
N PRO A 154 -9.14 9.96 10.47
CA PRO A 154 -9.22 10.99 11.50
C PRO A 154 -7.84 11.47 11.94
N HIS A 155 -6.82 10.60 11.86
CA HIS A 155 -5.44 10.90 12.24
C HIS A 155 -4.45 10.31 11.23
N ILE A 156 -3.34 11.02 10.99
CA ILE A 156 -2.23 10.51 10.18
C ILE A 156 -1.10 10.12 11.13
N VAL A 157 -0.79 8.82 11.18
CA VAL A 157 0.26 8.28 12.04
C VAL A 157 1.62 8.41 11.33
N LYS A 158 2.62 8.97 12.02
CA LYS A 158 3.95 9.29 11.47
C LYS A 158 5.08 8.88 12.42
N PRO A 159 5.26 7.58 12.71
CA PRO A 159 6.01 7.14 13.89
C PRO A 159 7.53 7.37 13.79
N THR A 160 8.10 7.45 12.58
CA THR A 160 9.55 7.58 12.35
C THR A 160 9.93 8.87 11.64
N CYS A 161 9.00 9.80 11.47
CA CYS A 161 9.20 11.02 10.71
C CYS A 161 9.44 12.19 11.67
N ASN A 162 10.22 13.18 11.24
CA ASN A 162 10.32 14.46 11.93
C ASN A 162 9.09 15.32 11.61
N SER A 163 8.39 15.86 12.61
CA SER A 163 7.21 16.71 12.40
C SER A 163 7.48 18.00 11.64
N ASP A 164 8.72 18.50 11.71
CA ASP A 164 9.10 19.82 11.23
C ASP A 164 9.56 19.78 9.77
N PHE A 165 9.80 18.59 9.23
CA PHE A 165 10.29 18.40 7.86
C PHE A 165 9.15 18.06 6.88
N PRO A 166 9.19 18.58 5.64
CA PRO A 166 8.30 18.16 4.57
C PRO A 166 8.53 16.69 4.17
N PHE A 167 7.51 16.05 3.60
CA PHE A 167 7.52 14.65 3.19
C PHE A 167 7.73 14.53 1.68
N PHE A 168 8.72 13.74 1.29
CA PHE A 168 9.05 13.45 -0.10
C PHE A 168 9.24 11.95 -0.30
N THR A 169 8.93 11.42 -1.47
CA THR A 169 9.48 10.12 -1.88
C THR A 169 10.97 10.30 -2.21
N SER A 170 11.72 9.20 -2.31
CA SER A 170 13.14 9.22 -2.73
C SER A 170 13.38 9.76 -4.14
N PHE A 171 12.33 9.84 -4.95
CA PHE A 171 12.32 10.39 -6.31
C PHE A 171 11.61 11.76 -6.36
N ASP A 172 11.73 12.52 -5.28
CA ASP A 172 11.33 13.94 -5.15
C ASP A 172 9.83 14.24 -5.35
N LEU A 173 8.93 13.25 -5.21
CA LEU A 173 7.50 13.56 -5.15
C LEU A 173 7.11 14.05 -3.76
N GLN A 174 6.56 15.26 -3.67
CA GLN A 174 6.05 15.78 -2.42
C GLN A 174 4.73 15.10 -2.02
N ILE A 175 4.73 14.51 -0.81
CA ILE A 175 3.57 13.90 -0.18
C ILE A 175 2.95 14.91 0.79
N MET A 176 1.80 15.44 0.43
CA MET A 176 1.06 16.38 1.28
C MET A 176 0.26 15.61 2.33
N THR A 177 0.28 16.04 3.59
CA THR A 177 -0.40 15.33 4.69
C THR A 177 -1.67 16.03 5.16
N ASN A 178 -2.34 16.77 4.27
CA ASN A 178 -3.66 17.32 4.55
C ASN A 178 -4.70 16.19 4.50
N ARG A 179 -5.54 16.09 5.54
CA ARG A 179 -6.52 15.00 5.70
C ARG A 179 -7.65 15.01 4.65
N GLN A 180 -7.82 16.12 3.93
CA GLN A 180 -8.82 16.26 2.86
C GLN A 180 -8.24 15.96 1.46
N MET A 181 -6.93 15.72 1.35
CA MET A 181 -6.29 15.38 0.08
C MET A 181 -6.38 13.89 -0.18
N THR A 182 -6.64 13.54 -1.44
CA THR A 182 -6.46 12.17 -1.93
C THR A 182 -5.19 12.07 -2.76
N HIS A 183 -4.55 10.91 -2.63
CA HIS A 183 -3.37 10.52 -3.36
C HIS A 183 -3.72 9.28 -4.17
N LYS A 184 -3.41 9.31 -5.45
CA LYS A 184 -3.58 8.17 -6.35
C LYS A 184 -2.24 7.71 -6.86
N PHE A 185 -1.97 6.42 -6.72
CA PHE A 185 -0.84 5.75 -7.34
C PHE A 185 -1.37 4.71 -8.31
N ASP A 186 -0.94 4.80 -9.57
CA ASP A 186 -1.20 3.78 -10.60
C ASP A 186 0.13 3.13 -10.98
N LEU A 187 0.30 1.89 -10.51
CA LEU A 187 1.51 1.10 -10.71
C LEU A 187 1.61 0.52 -12.12
N ASN A 188 0.52 0.49 -12.91
CA ASN A 188 0.59 0.07 -14.31
C ASN A 188 1.24 1.16 -15.17
N THR A 189 0.88 2.41 -14.91
CA THR A 189 1.34 3.57 -15.68
C THR A 189 2.50 4.31 -15.02
N ASN A 190 2.85 3.97 -13.77
CA ASN A 190 3.79 4.72 -12.93
C ASN A 190 3.40 6.19 -12.78
N THR A 191 2.11 6.45 -12.53
CA THR A 191 1.59 7.83 -12.38
C THR A 191 1.10 8.09 -10.97
N TYR A 192 1.49 9.23 -10.44
CA TYR A 192 1.01 9.78 -9.19
C TYR A 192 0.10 10.96 -9.48
N THR A 193 -1.09 10.94 -8.92
CA THR A 193 -2.02 12.08 -8.96
C THR A 193 -2.34 12.51 -7.54
N ARG A 194 -2.37 13.82 -7.30
CA ARG A 194 -2.84 14.42 -6.06
C ARG A 194 -4.05 15.29 -6.37
N LYS A 195 -5.11 15.11 -5.58
CA LYS A 195 -6.30 15.95 -5.64
C LYS A 195 -6.35 16.85 -4.41
N ASP A 196 -6.10 18.13 -4.62
CA ASP A 196 -6.20 19.13 -3.57
C ASP A 196 -7.68 19.49 -3.33
N PRO A 197 -8.09 19.82 -2.08
CA PRO A 197 -9.48 20.18 -1.79
C PRO A 197 -9.92 21.37 -2.63
N GLY A 198 -10.98 21.19 -3.42
CA GLY A 198 -11.52 22.22 -4.31
C GLY A 198 -10.73 22.45 -5.61
N ALA A 199 -9.64 21.71 -5.87
CA ALA A 199 -8.87 21.86 -7.11
C ALA A 199 -9.49 21.09 -8.29
N SER A 200 -9.53 21.74 -9.45
CA SER A 200 -9.82 21.14 -10.74
C SER A 200 -8.97 21.83 -11.82
N PRO A 201 -8.10 21.11 -12.57
CA PRO A 201 -7.87 19.66 -12.55
C PRO A 201 -6.90 19.19 -11.45
N PRO A 202 -6.83 17.88 -11.14
CA PRO A 202 -5.83 17.30 -10.24
C PRO A 202 -4.39 17.48 -10.76
N SER A 203 -3.42 17.58 -9.84
CA SER A 203 -1.99 17.58 -10.21
C SER A 203 -1.53 16.15 -10.50
N THR A 204 -0.94 15.91 -11.67
CA THR A 204 -0.50 14.57 -12.11
C THR A 204 0.97 14.61 -12.51
N THR A 205 1.74 13.67 -11.97
CA THR A 205 3.19 13.52 -12.21
C THR A 205 3.52 12.06 -12.49
N CYS A 206 4.29 11.78 -13.55
CA CYS A 206 4.84 10.45 -13.80
C CYS A 206 6.07 10.21 -12.92
N TYR A 207 6.14 9.08 -12.22
CA TYR A 207 7.32 8.65 -11.45
C TYR A 207 8.00 7.48 -12.15
N THR A 208 8.71 7.74 -13.24
CA THR A 208 9.64 6.73 -13.77
C THR A 208 11.00 6.94 -13.12
N CYS A 209 11.62 5.89 -12.58
CA CYS A 209 13.05 5.93 -12.25
C CYS A 209 13.79 6.42 -13.49
N LYS A 210 14.57 7.50 -13.36
CA LYS A 210 15.54 7.86 -14.39
C LYS A 210 16.53 6.69 -14.45
N LYS A 211 16.67 6.11 -15.65
CA LYS A 211 17.69 5.08 -15.90
C LYS A 211 19.09 5.64 -15.66
#